data_AF-A0A1G3R6X3-F1
#
_entry.id   AF-A0A1G3R6X3-F1
#
_cell.length_a   1.000
_cell.length_b   1.000
_cell.length_c   1.000
_cell.angle_alpha   90.00
_cell.angle_beta   90.00
_cell.angle_gamma   90.00
#
_symmetry.space_group_name_H-M   'P 1'
#
loop_
_entity.id
_entity.type
_entity.pdbx_description
1 polymer ?
#
loop_
_entity_poly.entity_id
_entity_poly.type
_entity_poly.pdbx_seq_one_letter_code
_entity_poly.pdbx_strand_id
1 'polypeptide(L)'
;MLGGEIVHIGPQHLKFKQQTNMHSLFLSSLANQAVARNSRIVATTSHTTSGRPGSEQYAHEFSALALASVPSGSNVSGPRPAEPLGFNNVSPLMGRLFAEVAHAAAKLTRGQAAEVVARLYELYKERIDLEKAPKGEAFERLYDLESLTPTAEHRRLYDGLKEELARLGVPLG
;
A
#
# COMPACT_ATOMS: atom_id res chain seq x y z
N MET A 1 -25.89 9.82 -6.60
CA MET A 1 -25.05 8.61 -6.39
C MET A 1 -25.45 7.59 -7.44
N LEU A 2 -24.49 7.05 -8.20
CA LEU A 2 -24.73 6.24 -9.41
C LEU A 2 -25.26 4.80 -9.16
N GLY A 3 -25.87 4.51 -8.00
CA GLY A 3 -26.49 3.20 -7.71
C GLY A 3 -25.55 1.98 -7.77
N GLY A 4 -24.24 2.16 -7.97
CA GLY A 4 -23.26 1.09 -7.99
C GLY A 4 -22.79 0.75 -6.57
N GLU A 5 -22.88 -0.53 -6.21
CA GLU A 5 -22.28 -1.06 -4.99
C GLU A 5 -20.80 -1.34 -5.23
N ILE A 6 -19.93 -0.66 -4.49
CA ILE A 6 -18.49 -0.97 -4.43
C ILE A 6 -18.29 -1.90 -3.24
N VAL A 7 -17.78 -3.09 -3.48
CA VAL A 7 -17.55 -4.09 -2.43
C VAL A 7 -16.10 -4.03 -1.99
N HIS A 8 -15.88 -3.82 -0.70
CA HIS A 8 -14.55 -3.90 -0.11
C HIS A 8 -14.13 -5.36 0.12
N ILE A 9 -12.97 -5.74 -0.41
CA ILE A 9 -12.35 -7.06 -0.23
C ILE A 9 -10.94 -6.84 0.30
N GLY A 10 -10.81 -6.86 1.63
CA GLY A 10 -9.54 -6.61 2.31
C GLY A 10 -9.29 -7.56 3.47
N PRO A 11 -8.63 -8.71 3.25
CA PRO A 11 -8.35 -9.67 4.30
C PRO A 11 -7.41 -9.08 5.35
N GLN A 12 -7.95 -8.69 6.51
CA GLN A 12 -7.20 -8.12 7.61
C GLN A 12 -6.85 -9.20 8.63
N HIS A 13 -5.59 -9.25 9.04
CA HIS A 13 -5.13 -10.27 9.98
C HIS A 13 -5.50 -9.90 11.42
N LEU A 14 -6.07 -10.84 12.17
CA LEU A 14 -6.59 -10.60 13.52
C LEU A 14 -5.54 -10.06 14.50
N LYS A 15 -4.36 -10.69 14.56
CA LYS A 15 -3.23 -10.24 15.40
C LYS A 15 -2.67 -8.88 14.96
N PHE A 16 -2.23 -8.77 13.71
CA PHE A 16 -1.47 -7.61 13.23
C PHE A 16 -2.34 -6.40 12.88
N LYS A 17 -3.64 -6.60 12.66
CA LYS A 17 -4.61 -5.55 12.32
C LYS A 17 -4.29 -4.80 11.01
N GLN A 18 -3.48 -5.40 10.13
CA GLN A 18 -3.17 -4.89 8.79
C GLN A 18 -3.52 -5.93 7.71
N GLN A 19 -3.22 -5.62 6.45
CA GLN A 19 -3.50 -6.49 5.28
C GLN A 19 -2.25 -6.89 4.48
N THR A 20 -1.06 -6.72 5.05
CA THR A 20 0.26 -6.77 4.40
C THR A 20 1.13 -7.92 4.90
N ASN A 21 0.65 -8.76 5.82
CA ASN A 21 1.29 -10.05 6.11
C ASN A 21 1.08 -11.06 4.96
N MET A 22 1.91 -12.10 4.91
CA MET A 22 1.86 -13.11 3.84
C MET A 22 0.48 -13.75 3.63
N HIS A 23 -0.26 -14.04 4.70
CA HIS A 23 -1.60 -14.63 4.59
C HIS A 23 -2.61 -13.65 3.99
N SER A 24 -2.60 -12.38 4.44
CA SER A 24 -3.45 -11.34 3.88
C SER A 24 -3.13 -11.02 2.42
N LEU A 25 -1.85 -10.97 2.05
CA LEU A 25 -1.41 -10.77 0.66
C LEU A 25 -1.89 -11.90 -0.24
N PHE A 26 -1.69 -13.15 0.20
CA PHE A 26 -2.17 -14.34 -0.52
C PHE A 26 -3.70 -14.33 -0.68
N LEU A 27 -4.43 -14.12 0.42
CA LEU A 27 -5.89 -14.08 0.40
C LEU A 27 -6.43 -12.92 -0.44
N SER A 28 -5.79 -11.76 -0.42
CA SER A 28 -6.17 -10.62 -1.25
C SER A 28 -6.06 -10.96 -2.73
N SER A 29 -4.97 -11.63 -3.14
CA SER A 29 -4.79 -12.10 -4.50
C SER A 29 -5.86 -13.12 -4.90
N LEU A 30 -6.10 -14.15 -4.06
CA LEU A 30 -7.05 -15.22 -4.36
C LEU A 30 -8.50 -14.71 -4.43
N ALA A 31 -8.94 -13.94 -3.44
CA ALA A 31 -10.31 -13.45 -3.35
C ALA A 31 -10.65 -12.50 -4.50
N ASN A 32 -9.75 -11.57 -4.83
CA ASN A 32 -9.98 -10.64 -5.95
C ASN A 32 -10.02 -11.38 -7.29
N GLN A 33 -9.16 -12.39 -7.51
CA GLN A 33 -9.25 -13.22 -8.71
C GLN A 33 -10.59 -13.94 -8.83
N ALA A 34 -11.11 -14.47 -7.72
CA ALA A 34 -12.40 -15.15 -7.71
C ALA A 34 -13.54 -14.18 -8.07
N VAL A 35 -13.56 -12.99 -7.47
CA VAL A 35 -14.60 -11.99 -7.73
C VAL A 35 -14.51 -11.44 -9.15
N ALA A 36 -13.31 -11.10 -9.63
CA ALA A 36 -13.09 -10.55 -10.96
C ALA A 36 -13.44 -11.55 -12.08
N ARG A 37 -13.25 -12.87 -11.85
CA ARG A 37 -13.55 -13.90 -12.86
C ARG A 37 -14.99 -14.38 -12.85
N ASN A 38 -15.67 -14.35 -11.70
CA ASN A 38 -16.96 -15.02 -11.52
C ASN A 38 -18.12 -14.06 -11.22
N SER A 39 -17.88 -12.76 -11.22
CA SER A 39 -18.91 -11.76 -10.94
C SER A 39 -18.70 -10.48 -11.75
N ARG A 40 -19.65 -9.54 -11.63
CA ARG A 40 -19.53 -8.15 -12.13
C ARG A 40 -19.37 -7.13 -11.00
N ILE A 41 -18.98 -7.60 -9.81
CA ILE A 41 -18.81 -6.74 -8.64
C ILE A 41 -17.60 -5.83 -8.87
N VAL A 42 -17.78 -4.53 -8.62
CA VAL A 42 -16.68 -3.58 -8.56
C VAL A 42 -16.02 -3.71 -7.19
N ALA A 43 -14.93 -4.47 -7.13
CA ALA A 43 -14.18 -4.70 -5.90
C ALA A 43 -13.13 -3.60 -5.65
N THR A 44 -12.93 -3.26 -4.38
CA THR A 44 -11.79 -2.46 -3.94
C THR A 44 -11.11 -3.11 -2.74
N THR A 45 -9.79 -3.07 -2.69
CA THR A 45 -9.00 -3.43 -1.52
C THR A 45 -8.52 -2.13 -0.88
N SER A 46 -8.85 -1.93 0.40
CA SER A 46 -8.20 -0.88 1.19
C SER A 46 -6.81 -1.32 1.61
N HIS A 47 -5.86 -0.40 1.64
CA HIS A 47 -4.46 -0.72 1.94
C HIS A 47 -4.12 -0.30 3.36
N THR A 48 -4.22 -1.28 4.26
CA THR A 48 -3.93 -1.10 5.68
C THR A 48 -2.55 -1.64 6.03
N THR A 49 -1.68 -0.80 6.56
CA THR A 49 -0.26 -1.09 6.85
C THR A 49 0.04 -1.00 8.34
N SER A 50 1.13 -1.63 8.78
CA SER A 50 1.69 -1.40 10.12
C SER A 50 2.57 -0.14 10.15
N GLY A 51 3.42 0.03 9.13
CA GLY A 51 4.24 1.22 8.93
C GLY A 51 3.40 2.47 8.66
N ARG A 52 4.01 3.63 8.87
CA ARG A 52 3.34 4.95 8.86
C ARG A 52 4.10 5.99 8.02
N PRO A 53 3.44 7.08 7.58
CA PRO A 53 4.07 8.15 6.82
C PRO A 53 5.39 8.63 7.42
N GLY A 54 6.38 8.91 6.56
CA GLY A 54 7.75 9.22 6.98
C GLY A 54 8.64 7.98 7.16
N SER A 55 8.15 6.78 6.84
CA SER A 55 8.95 5.55 6.84
C SER A 55 8.90 4.82 5.51
N GLU A 56 9.99 4.14 5.14
CA GLU A 56 10.06 3.27 3.97
C GLU A 56 9.10 2.09 4.08
N GLN A 57 8.99 1.50 5.28
CA GLN A 57 8.11 0.37 5.55
C GLN A 57 6.66 0.65 5.13
N TYR A 58 6.17 1.88 5.29
CA TYR A 58 4.83 2.25 4.85
C TYR A 58 4.63 2.02 3.35
N ALA A 59 5.61 2.44 2.55
CA ALA A 59 5.59 2.27 1.11
C ALA A 59 5.83 0.83 0.67
N HIS A 60 6.73 0.10 1.34
CA HIS A 60 6.92 -1.33 1.06
C HIS A 60 5.63 -2.12 1.28
N GLU A 61 4.94 -1.85 2.39
CA GLU A 61 3.70 -2.52 2.76
C GLU A 61 2.55 -2.20 1.80
N PHE A 62 2.26 -0.92 1.52
CA PHE A 62 1.17 -0.61 0.58
C PHE A 62 1.50 -1.07 -0.84
N SER A 63 2.78 -1.09 -1.23
CA SER A 63 3.20 -1.53 -2.57
C SER A 63 3.03 -3.03 -2.72
N ALA A 64 3.43 -3.81 -1.71
CA ALA A 64 3.22 -5.25 -1.70
C ALA A 64 1.74 -5.61 -1.85
N LEU A 65 0.85 -4.93 -1.11
CA LEU A 65 -0.58 -5.20 -1.23
C LEU A 65 -1.18 -4.69 -2.56
N ALA A 66 -0.71 -3.56 -3.10
CA ALA A 66 -1.14 -3.09 -4.43
C ALA A 66 -0.74 -4.08 -5.54
N LEU A 67 0.50 -4.56 -5.51
CA LEU A 67 1.02 -5.56 -6.44
C LEU A 67 0.33 -6.93 -6.29
N ALA A 68 -0.14 -7.28 -5.10
CA ALA A 68 -0.93 -8.50 -4.90
C ALA A 68 -2.39 -8.36 -5.38
N SER A 69 -3.01 -7.21 -5.16
CA SER A 69 -4.46 -7.00 -5.35
C SER A 69 -4.83 -6.49 -6.74
N VAL A 70 -4.07 -5.56 -7.33
CA VAL A 70 -4.42 -4.92 -8.61
C VAL A 70 -4.32 -5.89 -9.80
N PRO A 71 -3.22 -6.65 -9.99
CA PRO A 71 -3.16 -7.69 -11.05
C PRO A 71 -4.18 -8.83 -10.85
N SER A 72 -4.77 -8.90 -9.66
CA SER A 72 -5.82 -9.84 -9.28
C SER A 72 -7.23 -9.30 -9.53
N GLY A 73 -7.37 -8.06 -10.02
CA GLY A 73 -8.64 -7.46 -10.43
C GLY A 73 -9.24 -6.46 -9.44
N SER A 74 -8.49 -6.02 -8.43
CA SER A 74 -8.97 -5.07 -7.42
C SER A 74 -8.73 -3.61 -7.81
N ASN A 75 -9.68 -2.72 -7.51
CA ASN A 75 -9.40 -1.29 -7.37
C ASN A 75 -8.74 -1.02 -6.01
N VAL A 76 -8.16 0.16 -5.82
CA VAL A 76 -7.42 0.50 -4.60
C VAL A 76 -8.08 1.62 -3.79
N SER A 77 -7.95 1.57 -2.47
CA SER A 77 -8.32 2.67 -1.57
C SER A 77 -7.33 2.82 -0.42
N GLY A 78 -7.07 4.05 0.02
CA GLY A 78 -6.03 4.36 1.02
C GLY A 78 -4.87 5.17 0.43
N PRO A 79 -3.62 4.96 0.88
CA PRO A 79 -3.18 4.02 1.91
C PRO A 79 -3.52 4.53 3.32
N ARG A 80 -3.69 3.64 4.29
CA ARG A 80 -3.96 4.02 5.69
C ARG A 80 -3.18 3.17 6.69
N PRO A 81 -2.60 3.75 7.74
CA PRO A 81 -2.07 2.95 8.84
C PRO A 81 -3.18 2.20 9.60
N ALA A 82 -2.85 1.01 10.11
CA ALA A 82 -3.70 0.27 11.04
C ALA A 82 -3.74 1.01 12.38
N GLU A 83 -4.93 1.17 12.96
CA GLU A 83 -5.15 1.82 14.26
C GLU A 83 -4.71 3.31 14.31
N PRO A 84 -5.47 4.17 15.00
CA PRO A 84 -5.14 5.60 15.14
C PRO A 84 -4.06 5.83 16.20
N LEU A 85 -2.93 5.13 16.11
CA LEU A 85 -1.84 5.17 17.11
C LEU A 85 -0.94 6.41 17.00
N GLY A 86 -1.33 7.42 16.22
CA GLY A 86 -0.61 8.67 16.13
C GLY A 86 -1.44 9.77 15.49
N PHE A 87 -1.13 11.01 15.87
CA PHE A 87 -1.86 12.19 15.46
C PHE A 87 -1.44 12.62 14.06
N ASN A 88 -2.43 12.87 13.20
CA ASN A 88 -2.23 13.39 11.85
C ASN A 88 -1.16 12.63 11.02
N ASN A 89 -1.03 11.32 11.22
CA ASN A 89 -0.15 10.44 10.45
C ASN A 89 -0.73 10.19 9.05
N VAL A 90 -0.74 11.23 8.22
CA VAL A 90 -1.18 11.22 6.82
C VAL A 90 -0.12 11.88 5.94
N SER A 91 -0.05 11.46 4.68
CA SER A 91 0.89 12.06 3.72
C SER A 91 0.31 12.00 2.30
N PRO A 92 -0.10 13.15 1.74
CA PRO A 92 -0.52 13.26 0.34
C PRO A 92 0.53 12.74 -0.67
N LEU A 93 1.82 12.97 -0.41
CA LEU A 93 2.93 12.47 -1.23
C LEU A 93 3.03 10.94 -1.23
N MET A 94 2.77 10.30 -0.09
CA MET A 94 2.71 8.83 -0.04
C MET A 94 1.42 8.29 -0.68
N GLY A 95 0.32 9.04 -0.58
CA GLY A 95 -0.90 8.76 -1.35
C GLY A 95 -0.67 8.82 -2.86
N ARG A 96 0.16 9.77 -3.33
CA ARG A 96 0.61 9.84 -4.72
C ARG A 96 1.42 8.61 -5.11
N LEU A 97 2.44 8.25 -4.33
CA LEU A 97 3.25 7.05 -4.59
C LEU A 97 2.38 5.79 -4.66
N PHE A 98 1.44 5.65 -3.74
CA PHE A 98 0.48 4.56 -3.74
C PHE A 98 -0.33 4.48 -5.05
N ALA A 99 -0.86 5.61 -5.53
CA ALA A 99 -1.59 5.66 -6.79
C ALA A 99 -0.71 5.31 -7.99
N GLU A 100 0.54 5.79 -8.02
CA GLU A 100 1.52 5.45 -9.05
C GLU A 100 1.85 3.95 -9.07
N VAL A 101 2.06 3.36 -7.90
CA VAL A 101 2.30 1.92 -7.76
C VAL A 101 1.08 1.11 -8.20
N ALA A 102 -0.13 1.50 -7.79
CA ALA A 102 -1.35 0.83 -8.22
C ALA A 102 -1.53 0.89 -9.75
N HIS A 103 -1.27 2.05 -10.35
CA HIS A 103 -1.33 2.21 -11.80
C HIS A 103 -0.26 1.37 -12.52
N ALA A 104 0.96 1.31 -11.99
CA ALA A 104 2.02 0.47 -12.53
C ALA A 104 1.71 -1.03 -12.37
N ALA A 105 1.12 -1.44 -11.25
CA ALA A 105 0.73 -2.81 -10.98
C ALA A 105 -0.30 -3.32 -12.01
N ALA A 106 -1.20 -2.47 -12.51
CA ALA A 106 -2.15 -2.84 -13.57
C ALA A 106 -1.48 -3.30 -14.88
N LYS A 107 -0.20 -3.00 -15.08
CA LYS A 107 0.60 -3.39 -16.26
C LYS A 107 1.35 -4.71 -16.07
N LEU A 108 1.32 -5.29 -14.86
CA LEU A 108 2.06 -6.51 -14.53
C LEU A 108 1.17 -7.75 -14.59
N THR A 109 1.75 -8.87 -14.97
CA THR A 109 1.12 -10.17 -14.72
C THR A 109 1.20 -10.52 -13.23
N ARG A 110 0.29 -11.39 -12.76
CA ARG A 110 0.32 -11.88 -11.36
C ARG A 110 1.66 -12.56 -11.01
N GLY A 111 2.29 -13.25 -11.96
CA GLY A 111 3.58 -13.90 -11.76
C GLY A 111 4.71 -12.89 -11.52
N GLN A 112 4.82 -11.89 -12.41
CA GLN A 112 5.79 -10.79 -12.26
C GLN A 112 5.57 -10.05 -10.93
N ALA A 113 4.32 -9.70 -10.62
CA ALA A 113 4.01 -9.01 -9.38
C ALA A 113 4.33 -9.85 -8.13
N ALA A 114 4.09 -11.16 -8.15
CA ALA A 114 4.36 -12.05 -7.03
C ALA A 114 5.84 -12.07 -6.63
N GLU A 115 6.77 -12.02 -7.60
CA GLU A 115 8.21 -11.94 -7.31
C GLU A 115 8.57 -10.65 -6.57
N VAL A 116 8.01 -9.52 -7.01
CA VAL A 116 8.22 -8.21 -6.35
C VAL A 116 7.61 -8.20 -4.95
N VAL A 117 6.40 -8.75 -4.79
CA VAL A 117 5.72 -8.87 -3.50
C VAL A 117 6.57 -9.67 -2.51
N ALA A 118 7.15 -10.80 -2.94
CA ALA A 118 8.01 -11.61 -2.10
C ALA A 118 9.24 -10.82 -1.61
N ARG A 119 9.89 -10.06 -2.50
CA ARG A 119 11.05 -9.23 -2.15
C ARG A 119 10.68 -8.09 -1.18
N LEU A 120 9.55 -7.41 -1.42
CA LEU A 120 9.07 -6.35 -0.54
C LEU A 120 8.72 -6.90 0.85
N TYR A 121 8.10 -8.08 0.92
CA TYR A 121 7.73 -8.71 2.20
C TYR A 121 8.96 -8.96 3.09
N GLU A 122 10.09 -9.39 2.50
CA GLU A 122 11.33 -9.58 3.24
C GLU A 122 11.82 -8.30 3.93
N LEU A 123 11.55 -7.12 3.37
CA LEU A 123 12.00 -5.84 3.92
C LEU A 123 11.26 -5.43 5.21
N TYR A 124 10.03 -5.95 5.45
CA TYR A 124 9.22 -5.52 6.59
C TYR A 124 8.68 -6.63 7.49
N LYS A 125 8.77 -7.91 7.09
CA LYS A 125 8.15 -9.02 7.84
C LYS A 125 8.56 -9.08 9.32
N GLU A 126 9.80 -8.72 9.64
CA GLU A 126 10.32 -8.75 11.03
C GLU A 126 9.77 -7.62 11.92
N ARG A 127 9.25 -6.54 11.30
CA ARG A 127 8.69 -5.36 11.97
C ARG A 127 7.19 -5.19 11.70
N ILE A 128 6.53 -6.30 11.38
CA ILE A 128 5.12 -6.29 10.99
C ILE A 128 4.16 -6.10 12.18
N ASP A 129 4.59 -6.42 13.40
CA ASP A 129 3.87 -6.11 14.64
C ASP A 129 3.81 -4.59 14.86
N LEU A 130 2.63 -4.05 15.23
CA LEU A 130 2.41 -2.61 15.43
C LEU A 130 3.30 -1.98 16.51
N GLU A 131 3.77 -2.78 17.47
CA GLU A 131 4.71 -2.35 18.51
C GLU A 131 6.09 -2.06 17.94
N LYS A 132 6.51 -2.81 16.90
CA LYS A 132 7.83 -2.73 16.27
C LYS A 132 7.85 -1.85 15.02
N ALA A 133 6.72 -1.75 14.32
CA ALA A 133 6.60 -0.97 13.10
C ALA A 133 6.91 0.52 13.36
N PRO A 134 7.52 1.23 12.39
CA PRO A 134 7.78 2.65 12.49
C PRO A 134 6.50 3.43 12.82
N LYS A 135 6.59 4.29 13.84
CA LYS A 135 5.48 5.16 14.25
C LYS A 135 5.21 6.29 13.25
N GLY A 136 6.17 6.55 12.36
CA GLY A 136 6.08 7.61 11.37
C GLY A 136 6.02 8.99 12.01
N GLU A 137 5.68 9.97 11.19
CA GLU A 137 5.59 11.37 11.59
C GLU A 137 4.21 11.94 11.29
N ALA A 138 3.84 12.98 12.03
CA ALA A 138 2.65 13.78 11.75
C ALA A 138 2.86 14.61 10.47
N PHE A 139 1.77 14.96 9.79
CA PHE A 139 1.79 15.76 8.56
C PHE A 139 2.63 17.04 8.70
N GLU A 140 2.53 17.72 9.84
CA GLU A 140 3.22 18.98 10.16
C GLU A 140 4.74 18.85 10.21
N ARG A 141 5.28 17.64 10.37
CA ARG A 141 6.73 17.37 10.31
C ARG A 141 7.19 16.97 8.91
N LEU A 142 6.26 16.55 8.05
CA LEU A 142 6.52 16.09 6.70
C LEU A 142 6.29 17.17 5.65
N TYR A 143 5.65 18.29 6.02
CA TYR A 143 5.27 19.37 5.12
C TYR A 143 5.56 20.74 5.70
N ASP A 144 5.90 21.67 4.82
CA ASP A 144 5.81 23.10 5.09
C ASP A 144 4.33 23.51 5.12
N LEU A 145 3.87 24.06 6.25
CA LEU A 145 2.45 24.32 6.48
C LEU A 145 1.90 25.57 5.77
N GLU A 146 2.77 26.48 5.34
CA GLU A 146 2.37 27.67 4.59
C GLU A 146 2.16 27.34 3.11
N SER A 147 3.13 26.66 2.51
CA SER A 147 3.10 26.28 1.09
C SER A 147 2.38 24.96 0.82
N LEU A 148 2.12 24.15 1.86
CA LEU A 148 1.60 22.78 1.77
C LEU A 148 2.46 21.88 0.86
N THR A 149 3.76 22.12 0.83
CA THR A 149 4.72 21.31 0.07
C THR A 149 5.50 20.34 0.98
N PRO A 150 5.86 19.13 0.50
CA PRO A 150 6.66 18.20 1.29
C PRO A 150 8.03 18.82 1.66
N THR A 151 8.53 18.50 2.85
CA THR A 151 9.92 18.83 3.19
C THR A 151 10.89 18.16 2.22
N ALA A 152 12.10 18.71 2.09
CA ALA A 152 13.13 18.13 1.22
C ALA A 152 13.48 16.69 1.61
N GLU A 153 13.44 16.36 2.91
CA GLU A 153 13.66 15.00 3.40
C GLU A 153 12.55 14.04 2.98
N HIS A 154 11.28 14.44 3.17
CA HIS A 154 10.14 13.61 2.78
C HIS A 154 10.05 13.41 1.26
N ARG A 155 10.46 14.44 0.49
CA ARG A 155 10.62 14.34 -0.97
C ARG A 155 11.71 13.34 -1.35
N ARG A 156 12.89 13.39 -0.73
CA ARG A 156 13.96 12.42 -0.98
C ARG A 156 13.53 10.99 -0.65
N LEU A 157 12.77 10.80 0.43
CA LEU A 157 12.20 9.49 0.77
C LEU A 157 11.29 8.98 -0.36
N TYR A 158 10.37 9.82 -0.86
CA TYR A 158 9.51 9.47 -2.00
C TYR A 158 10.31 9.13 -3.27
N ASP A 159 11.28 9.97 -3.64
CA ASP A 159 12.08 9.76 -4.85
C ASP A 159 12.90 8.46 -4.74
N GLY A 160 13.55 8.22 -3.59
CA GLY A 160 14.30 7.00 -3.34
C GLY A 160 13.44 5.72 -3.38
N LEU A 161 12.23 5.77 -2.80
CA LEU A 161 11.28 4.67 -2.85
C LEU A 161 10.79 4.39 -4.29
N LYS A 162 10.57 5.42 -5.10
CA LYS A 162 10.22 5.24 -6.52
C LYS A 162 11.32 4.52 -7.27
N GLU A 163 12.56 4.96 -7.11
CA GLU A 163 13.70 4.32 -7.75
C GLU A 163 13.89 2.89 -7.27
N GLU A 164 13.73 2.63 -5.98
CA GLU A 164 13.81 1.28 -5.42
C GLU A 164 12.75 0.36 -5.99
N LEU A 165 11.49 0.78 -6.00
CA LEU A 165 10.38 0.01 -6.58
C LEU A 165 10.59 -0.23 -8.08
N ALA A 166 11.13 0.76 -8.81
CA ALA A 166 11.50 0.59 -10.22
C ALA A 166 12.59 -0.48 -10.40
N ARG A 167 13.65 -0.44 -9.58
CA ARG A 167 14.71 -1.47 -9.58
C ARG A 167 14.20 -2.87 -9.22
N LEU A 168 13.16 -2.95 -8.39
CA LEU A 168 12.51 -4.21 -8.03
C LEU A 168 11.59 -4.75 -9.14
N GLY A 169 11.32 -3.99 -10.20
CA GLY A 169 10.53 -4.43 -11.36
C GLY A 169 9.12 -3.83 -11.44
N VAL A 170 8.80 -2.81 -10.63
CA VAL A 170 7.56 -2.04 -10.78
C VAL A 170 7.73 -1.03 -11.91
N PRO A 171 6.88 -1.01 -12.96
CA PRO A 171 7.06 -0.12 -14.12
C PRO A 171 6.60 1.31 -13.82
N LEU A 172 7.27 1.97 -12.88
CA LEU A 172 7.11 3.37 -12.54
C LEU A 172 7.83 4.22 -13.61
N GLY A 173 7.12 5.24 -14.11
CA GLY A 173 7.65 6.22 -15.05
C GLY A 173 8.32 7.41 -14.35
#